data_AF-T0ZPA4-F1
#
_entry.id   AF-T0ZPA4-F1
#
_cell.length_a   1.000
_cell.length_b   1.000
_cell.length_c   1.000
_cell.angle_alpha   90.00
_cell.angle_beta   90.00
_cell.angle_gamma   90.00
#
_symmetry.space_group_name_H-M   'P 1'
#
loop_
_entity.id
_entity.type
_entity.pdbx_description
1 polymer ?
#
loop_
_entity_poly.entity_id
_entity_poly.type
_entity_poly.pdbx_seq_one_letter_code
_entity_poly.pdbx_strand_id
1 'polypeptide(L)'
;MRRVVEASLSPELFRDKYRDLLDGGPLWNSLTPASERLYAWPEGSTYLKEPPYFSLPGPPAPRDGVLFEGARALAVFGDGISTDHISPAGEIPLESPAGQYLVAHGVAEADFNTYGSRRGNHEVMIRGTFANVRIRNALAGGQEGGYTDSRSVRGAADHLRG
;
A
#
# COMPACT_ATOMS: atom_id res chain seq x y z
N MET A 1 -14.59 38.29 5.33
CA MET A 1 -14.21 36.92 5.74
C MET A 1 -14.36 36.70 7.25
N ARG A 2 -13.61 37.39 8.13
CA ARG A 2 -13.72 37.22 9.62
C ARG A 2 -15.15 37.34 10.17
N ARG A 3 -15.86 38.41 9.78
CA ARG A 3 -17.24 38.69 10.21
C ARG A 3 -18.26 37.61 9.80
N VAL A 4 -18.00 36.89 8.70
CA VAL A 4 -18.86 35.78 8.23
C VAL A 4 -18.56 34.51 9.03
N VAL A 5 -17.28 34.26 9.35
CA VAL A 5 -16.87 33.12 10.19
C VAL A 5 -17.45 33.24 11.60
N GLU A 6 -17.34 34.43 12.23
CA GLU A 6 -17.89 34.69 13.57
C GLU A 6 -19.42 34.58 13.61
N ALA A 7 -20.12 34.94 12.53
CA ALA A 7 -21.56 34.82 12.43
C ALA A 7 -22.04 33.40 12.11
N SER A 8 -21.16 32.53 11.60
CA SER A 8 -21.53 31.19 11.10
C SER A 8 -21.00 30.04 11.97
N LEU A 9 -20.00 30.29 12.83
CA LEU A 9 -19.44 29.30 13.75
C LEU A 9 -19.75 29.70 15.19
N SER A 10 -20.48 28.84 15.90
CA SER A 10 -20.76 28.99 17.33
C SER A 10 -20.23 27.79 18.12
N PRO A 11 -19.85 27.95 19.40
CA PRO A 11 -19.49 26.83 20.26
C PRO A 11 -20.56 25.73 20.33
N GLU A 12 -21.83 26.10 20.23
CA GLU A 12 -22.98 25.20 20.24
C GLU A 12 -22.97 24.27 19.02
N LEU A 13 -22.61 24.78 17.84
CA LEU A 13 -22.46 23.96 16.64
C LEU A 13 -21.45 22.83 16.84
N PHE A 14 -20.31 23.11 17.49
CA PHE A 14 -19.32 22.09 17.79
C PHE A 14 -19.86 21.11 18.84
N ARG A 15 -20.46 21.59 19.94
CA ARG A 15 -21.06 20.69 20.94
C ARG A 15 -22.09 19.75 20.34
N ASP A 16 -22.90 20.24 19.41
CA ASP A 16 -23.92 19.45 18.72
C ASP A 16 -23.29 18.43 17.77
N LYS A 17 -22.25 18.80 17.00
CA LYS A 17 -21.57 17.88 16.08
C LYS A 17 -20.78 16.78 16.81
N TYR A 18 -20.24 17.07 17.98
CA TYR A 18 -19.45 16.12 18.76
C TYR A 18 -20.28 15.30 19.76
N ARG A 19 -21.56 15.65 19.96
CA ARG A 19 -22.46 14.99 20.92
C ARG A 19 -22.48 13.47 20.77
N ASP A 20 -22.58 13.03 19.52
CA ASP A 20 -22.74 11.63 19.16
C ASP A 20 -21.53 11.13 18.36
N LEU A 21 -20.34 11.72 18.57
CA LEU A 21 -19.12 11.38 17.83
C LEU A 21 -18.79 9.88 17.85
N LEU A 22 -19.17 9.20 18.94
CA LEU A 22 -18.96 7.76 19.12
C LEU A 22 -20.12 6.90 18.62
N ASP A 23 -21.25 7.50 18.27
CA ASP A 23 -22.36 6.79 17.62
C ASP A 23 -22.09 6.76 16.10
N GLY A 24 -21.57 5.62 15.63
CA GLY A 24 -21.32 5.41 14.20
C GLY A 24 -22.58 5.24 13.35
N GLY A 25 -23.77 5.33 13.97
CA GLY A 25 -25.06 5.17 13.31
C GLY A 25 -25.40 3.71 12.97
N PRO A 26 -26.58 3.47 12.36
CA PRO A 26 -27.12 2.12 12.19
C PRO A 26 -26.21 1.15 11.42
N LEU A 27 -25.52 1.63 10.38
CA LEU A 27 -24.63 0.79 9.58
C LEU A 27 -23.40 0.33 10.38
N TRP A 28 -22.73 1.25 11.09
CA TRP A 28 -21.60 0.91 11.94
C TRP A 28 -22.01 -0.02 13.08
N ASN A 29 -23.13 0.29 13.74
CA ASN A 29 -23.64 -0.48 14.88
C ASN A 29 -24.15 -1.88 14.46
N SER A 30 -24.42 -2.11 13.17
CA SER A 30 -24.82 -3.42 12.62
C SER A 30 -23.64 -4.37 12.38
N LEU A 31 -22.40 -3.86 12.38
CA LEU A 31 -21.22 -4.70 12.22
C LEU A 31 -21.06 -5.62 13.43
N THR A 32 -20.83 -6.90 13.18
CA THR A 32 -20.56 -7.87 14.25
C THR A 32 -19.06 -7.92 14.52
N PRO A 33 -18.56 -7.42 15.66
CA PRO A 33 -17.15 -7.50 15.99
C PRO A 33 -16.75 -8.94 16.31
N ALA A 34 -15.51 -9.30 15.96
CA ALA A 34 -14.89 -10.53 16.43
C ALA A 34 -14.77 -10.48 17.97
N SER A 35 -14.95 -11.62 18.63
CA SER A 35 -14.84 -11.74 20.09
C SER A 35 -13.42 -12.14 20.54
N GLU A 36 -12.62 -12.58 19.57
CA GLU A 36 -11.29 -13.12 19.75
C GLU A 36 -10.26 -12.01 19.95
N ARG A 37 -9.27 -12.29 20.80
CA ARG A 37 -8.13 -11.38 21.00
C ARG A 37 -7.16 -11.38 19.82
N LEU A 38 -7.10 -12.48 19.07
CA LEU A 38 -6.27 -12.63 17.88
C LEU A 38 -7.15 -12.51 16.64
N TYR A 39 -6.71 -11.72 15.67
CA TYR A 39 -7.44 -11.54 14.41
C TYR A 39 -7.36 -12.82 13.57
N ALA A 40 -8.52 -13.38 13.21
CA ALA A 40 -8.60 -14.54 12.34
C ALA A 40 -8.42 -14.10 10.88
N TRP A 41 -7.20 -14.20 10.36
CA TRP A 41 -6.87 -13.84 8.97
C TRP A 41 -7.65 -14.70 7.96
N PRO A 42 -8.59 -14.14 7.18
CA PRO A 42 -9.35 -14.93 6.23
C PRO A 42 -8.50 -15.24 5.00
N GLU A 43 -8.27 -16.52 4.70
CA GLU A 43 -7.40 -16.96 3.58
C GLU A 43 -7.81 -16.34 2.23
N GLY A 44 -9.11 -16.27 1.96
CA GLY A 44 -9.67 -15.72 0.72
C GLY A 44 -9.79 -14.20 0.67
N SER A 45 -9.39 -13.47 1.73
CA SER A 45 -9.52 -12.02 1.74
C SER A 45 -8.57 -11.36 0.76
N THR A 46 -9.10 -10.46 -0.08
CA THR A 46 -8.31 -9.61 -0.98
C THR A 46 -8.04 -8.22 -0.39
N TYR A 47 -8.51 -7.96 0.83
CA TYR A 47 -8.35 -6.68 1.56
C TYR A 47 -7.42 -6.77 2.76
N LEU A 48 -7.42 -7.90 3.48
CA LEU A 48 -6.67 -8.11 4.71
C LEU A 48 -5.87 -9.40 4.57
N LYS A 49 -4.53 -9.29 4.55
CA LYS A 49 -3.61 -10.42 4.48
C LYS A 49 -2.57 -10.30 5.59
N GLU A 50 -2.30 -11.41 6.28
CA GLU A 50 -1.25 -11.48 7.29
C GLU A 50 0.11 -11.15 6.68
N PRO A 51 0.81 -10.09 7.11
CA PRO A 51 2.09 -9.74 6.54
C PRO A 51 3.22 -10.64 7.08
N PRO A 52 4.22 -10.98 6.27
CA PRO A 52 5.29 -11.93 6.65
C PRO A 52 6.35 -11.31 7.57
N TYR A 53 6.19 -10.07 8.03
CA TYR A 53 7.25 -9.30 8.71
C TYR A 53 7.76 -9.95 10.00
N PHE A 54 6.88 -10.67 10.71
CA PHE A 54 7.19 -11.34 11.97
C PHE A 54 7.44 -12.85 11.83
N SER A 55 7.36 -13.37 10.61
CA SER A 55 7.74 -14.76 10.28
C SER A 55 9.23 -14.88 9.95
N LEU A 56 9.98 -13.78 9.98
CA LEU A 56 11.42 -13.78 9.75
C LEU A 56 12.13 -14.46 10.92
N PRO A 57 13.24 -15.19 10.66
CA PRO A 57 14.12 -15.63 11.74
C PRO A 57 14.53 -14.41 12.57
N GLY A 58 14.67 -14.60 13.89
CA GLY A 58 14.83 -13.55 14.90
C GLY A 58 15.88 -12.48 14.59
N PRO A 59 15.99 -11.43 15.42
CA PRO A 59 16.75 -10.22 15.10
C PRO A 59 18.12 -10.58 14.52
N PRO A 60 18.50 -10.01 13.36
CA PRO A 60 19.77 -10.34 12.73
C PRO A 60 20.88 -10.11 13.76
N ALA A 61 21.80 -11.08 13.88
CA ALA A 61 22.96 -10.90 14.73
C ALA A 61 23.66 -9.58 14.38
N PRO A 62 24.20 -8.84 15.37
CA PRO A 62 25.00 -7.64 15.10
C PRO A 62 26.04 -7.97 14.03
N ARG A 63 25.97 -7.26 12.91
CA ARG A 63 26.87 -7.52 11.78
C ARG A 63 28.05 -6.57 11.87
N ASP A 64 29.24 -7.11 12.12
CA ASP A 64 30.50 -6.39 11.96
C ASP A 64 30.94 -6.52 10.48
N GLY A 65 30.82 -5.46 9.65
CA GLY A 65 31.37 -5.44 8.28
C GLY A 65 30.41 -5.04 7.15
N VAL A 66 30.79 -5.38 5.91
CA VAL A 66 30.03 -5.07 4.69
C VAL A 66 28.69 -5.82 4.69
N LEU A 67 27.59 -5.08 4.73
CA LEU A 67 26.23 -5.64 4.88
C LEU A 67 25.71 -6.33 3.61
N PHE A 68 26.15 -5.87 2.43
CA PHE A 68 25.72 -6.36 1.14
C PHE A 68 26.89 -6.30 0.14
N GLU A 69 27.23 -7.43 -0.47
CA GLU A 69 28.17 -7.52 -1.59
C GLU A 69 27.41 -7.89 -2.87
N GLY A 70 27.76 -7.30 -4.00
CA GLY A 70 27.13 -7.60 -5.30
C GLY A 70 25.68 -7.14 -5.46
N ALA A 71 25.17 -6.29 -4.56
CA ALA A 71 23.82 -5.73 -4.68
C ALA A 71 23.67 -4.94 -5.99
N ARG A 72 22.50 -5.07 -6.62
CA ARG A 72 22.15 -4.36 -7.86
C ARG A 72 21.13 -3.27 -7.57
N ALA A 73 21.28 -2.13 -8.22
CA ALA A 73 20.30 -1.06 -8.14
C ALA A 73 18.98 -1.51 -8.79
N LEU A 74 17.91 -1.62 -7.98
CA LEU A 74 16.57 -1.92 -8.49
C LEU A 74 16.01 -0.77 -9.33
N ALA A 75 16.25 0.48 -8.92
CA ALA A 75 15.83 1.68 -9.63
C ALA A 75 16.76 2.85 -9.31
N VAL A 76 16.89 3.77 -10.26
CA VAL A 76 17.63 5.03 -10.10
C VAL A 76 16.70 6.16 -10.51
N PHE A 77 16.29 6.97 -9.55
CA PHE A 77 15.37 8.09 -9.75
C PHE A 77 16.12 9.43 -9.67
N GLY A 78 15.56 10.46 -10.30
CA GLY A 78 16.01 11.84 -10.15
C GLY A 78 15.41 12.52 -8.91
N ASP A 79 15.48 13.84 -8.90
CA ASP A 79 14.91 14.66 -7.84
C ASP A 79 13.38 14.77 -7.93
N GLY A 80 12.74 15.23 -6.86
CA GLY A 80 11.29 15.48 -6.84
C GLY A 80 10.42 14.23 -6.73
N ILE A 81 10.98 13.11 -6.30
CA ILE A 81 10.23 11.89 -6.02
C ILE A 81 9.43 12.05 -4.72
N SER A 82 8.09 12.09 -4.84
CA SER A 82 7.16 12.07 -3.72
C SER A 82 6.88 10.64 -3.24
N THR A 83 6.26 10.52 -2.08
CA THR A 83 5.74 9.24 -1.56
C THR A 83 4.67 8.63 -2.45
N ASP A 84 3.93 9.43 -3.22
CA ASP A 84 2.93 8.93 -4.18
C ASP A 84 3.59 8.27 -5.41
N HIS A 85 4.79 8.70 -5.79
CA HIS A 85 5.57 7.98 -6.80
C HIS A 85 6.03 6.60 -6.27
N ILE A 86 6.42 6.54 -4.99
CA ILE A 86 6.92 5.30 -4.35
C ILE A 86 5.79 4.32 -4.06
N SER A 87 4.67 4.82 -3.53
CA SER A 87 3.52 4.04 -3.08
C SER A 87 2.23 4.79 -3.47
N PRO A 88 1.76 4.62 -4.71
CA PRO A 88 0.54 5.28 -5.18
C PRO A 88 -0.67 4.87 -4.32
N ALA A 89 -1.60 5.80 -4.14
CA ALA A 89 -2.86 5.53 -3.42
C ALA A 89 -4.08 5.45 -4.34
N GLY A 90 -3.92 5.77 -5.63
CA GLY A 90 -4.99 5.88 -6.62
C GLY A 90 -5.42 4.54 -7.24
N GLU A 91 -5.90 4.61 -8.48
CA GLU A 91 -6.40 3.48 -9.25
C GLU A 91 -5.36 2.38 -9.48
N ILE A 92 -5.83 1.13 -9.54
CA ILE A 92 -5.01 -0.05 -9.86
C ILE A 92 -5.28 -0.41 -11.33
N PRO A 93 -4.31 -0.21 -12.26
CA PRO A 93 -4.52 -0.57 -13.66
C PRO A 93 -4.65 -2.09 -13.85
N LEU A 94 -5.51 -2.55 -14.77
CA LEU A 94 -5.69 -3.97 -15.11
C LEU A 94 -4.37 -4.67 -15.48
N GLU A 95 -3.57 -4.05 -16.33
CA GLU A 95 -2.30 -4.60 -16.81
C GLU A 95 -1.16 -4.52 -15.78
N SER A 96 -1.39 -3.90 -14.62
CA SER A 96 -0.38 -3.82 -13.56
C SER A 96 -0.20 -5.17 -12.85
N PRO A 97 0.96 -5.44 -12.22
CA PRO A 97 1.15 -6.64 -11.42
C PRO A 97 0.08 -6.83 -10.33
N ALA A 98 -0.39 -5.72 -9.73
CA ALA A 98 -1.45 -5.74 -8.73
C ALA A 98 -2.82 -6.07 -9.34
N GLY A 99 -3.15 -5.52 -10.51
CA GLY A 99 -4.37 -5.83 -11.25
C GLY A 99 -4.43 -7.31 -11.64
N GLN A 100 -3.35 -7.84 -12.22
CA GLN A 100 -3.25 -9.27 -12.58
C GLN A 100 -3.36 -10.19 -11.35
N TYR A 101 -2.79 -9.78 -10.22
CA TYR A 101 -2.97 -10.49 -8.95
C TYR A 101 -4.44 -10.52 -8.52
N LEU A 102 -5.16 -9.40 -8.58
CA LEU A 102 -6.56 -9.32 -8.18
C LEU A 102 -7.46 -10.18 -9.09
N VAL A 103 -7.23 -10.16 -10.41
CA VAL A 103 -7.92 -11.05 -11.37
C VAL A 103 -7.67 -12.52 -11.05
N ALA A 104 -6.42 -12.89 -10.78
CA ALA A 104 -6.06 -14.25 -10.41
C ALA A 104 -6.74 -14.72 -9.10
N HIS A 105 -7.17 -13.78 -8.25
CA HIS A 105 -7.93 -14.03 -7.02
C HIS A 105 -9.44 -13.79 -7.17
N GLY A 106 -9.95 -13.75 -8.41
CA GLY A 106 -11.37 -13.70 -8.70
C GLY A 106 -12.03 -12.33 -8.51
N VAL A 107 -11.25 -11.25 -8.41
CA VAL A 107 -11.77 -9.87 -8.31
C VAL A 107 -11.95 -9.30 -9.71
N ALA A 108 -13.16 -8.83 -10.02
CA ALA A 108 -13.42 -8.12 -11.28
C ALA A 108 -12.76 -6.72 -11.26
N GLU A 109 -12.39 -6.20 -12.43
CA GLU A 109 -11.73 -4.89 -12.55
C GLU A 109 -12.56 -3.75 -11.89
N ALA A 110 -13.89 -3.78 -12.07
CA ALA A 110 -14.81 -2.83 -11.44
C ALA A 110 -14.74 -2.83 -9.89
N ASP A 111 -14.26 -3.92 -9.29
CA ASP A 111 -14.16 -4.12 -7.85
C ASP A 111 -12.71 -3.97 -7.32
N PHE A 112 -11.76 -3.56 -8.16
CA PHE A 112 -10.37 -3.36 -7.73
C PHE A 112 -10.25 -2.33 -6.61
N ASN A 113 -11.09 -1.30 -6.67
CA ASN A 113 -11.00 -0.12 -5.80
C ASN A 113 -9.61 0.53 -6.00
N THR A 114 -9.08 1.21 -4.98
CA THR A 114 -7.79 1.93 -5.07
C THR A 114 -6.68 1.21 -4.31
N TYR A 115 -5.42 1.47 -4.64
CA TYR A 115 -4.28 1.05 -3.81
C TYR A 115 -4.44 1.50 -2.36
N GLY A 116 -5.00 2.69 -2.11
CA GLY A 116 -5.32 3.19 -0.78
C GLY A 116 -6.26 2.27 0.00
N SER A 117 -7.29 1.75 -0.66
CA SER A 117 -8.26 0.81 -0.04
C SER A 117 -7.66 -0.57 0.24
N ARG A 118 -6.59 -0.95 -0.46
CA ARG A 118 -5.93 -2.26 -0.39
C ARG A 118 -4.73 -2.29 0.57
N ARG A 119 -4.53 -1.25 1.40
CA ARG A 119 -3.39 -1.13 2.33
C ARG A 119 -3.26 -2.26 3.35
N GLY A 120 -4.36 -2.94 3.66
CA GLY A 120 -4.36 -4.13 4.52
C GLY A 120 -3.86 -5.40 3.84
N ASN A 121 -3.62 -5.37 2.52
CA ASN A 121 -3.12 -6.49 1.74
C ASN A 121 -1.71 -6.17 1.21
N HIS A 122 -0.70 -6.66 1.93
CA HIS A 122 0.71 -6.44 1.57
C HIS A 122 1.08 -7.00 0.18
N GLU A 123 0.39 -8.04 -0.30
CA GLU A 123 0.64 -8.63 -1.62
C GLU A 123 0.26 -7.67 -2.76
N VAL A 124 -0.82 -6.90 -2.58
CA VAL A 124 -1.21 -5.82 -3.49
C VAL A 124 -0.25 -4.64 -3.37
N MET A 125 0.11 -4.25 -2.14
CA MET A 125 0.95 -3.06 -1.90
C MET A 125 2.37 -3.21 -2.42
N ILE A 126 2.98 -4.39 -2.27
CA ILE A 126 4.31 -4.67 -2.85
C ILE A 126 4.26 -4.57 -4.38
N ARG A 127 3.22 -5.11 -4.99
CA ARG A 127 3.00 -5.02 -6.46
C ARG A 127 2.69 -3.61 -6.94
N GLY A 128 2.16 -2.76 -6.06
CA GLY A 128 1.95 -1.34 -6.29
C GLY A 128 3.20 -0.47 -6.05
N THR A 129 4.28 -1.03 -5.50
CA THR A 129 5.47 -0.25 -5.17
C THR A 129 6.18 0.18 -6.46
N PHE A 130 6.41 1.49 -6.59
CA PHE A 130 6.88 2.14 -7.83
C PHE A 130 5.96 1.96 -9.04
N ALA A 131 4.68 1.60 -8.87
CA ALA A 131 3.74 1.42 -9.97
C ALA A 131 3.09 2.74 -10.46
N ASN A 132 3.52 3.89 -9.94
CA ASN A 132 2.99 5.19 -10.35
C ASN A 132 3.27 5.44 -11.83
N VAL A 133 2.24 5.81 -12.59
CA VAL A 133 2.33 6.01 -14.05
C VAL A 133 3.26 7.14 -14.48
N ARG A 134 3.67 8.04 -13.57
CA ARG A 134 4.56 9.18 -13.84
C ARG A 134 5.98 9.01 -13.31
N ILE A 135 6.28 7.93 -12.60
CA ILE A 135 7.64 7.71 -12.10
C ILE A 135 8.60 7.49 -13.29
N ARG A 136 9.82 8.00 -13.20
CA ARG A 136 10.84 7.88 -14.26
C ARG A 136 12.10 7.26 -13.72
N ASN A 137 12.44 6.08 -14.19
CA ASN A 137 13.63 5.35 -13.79
C ASN A 137 14.72 5.48 -14.86
N ALA A 138 15.89 6.00 -14.48
CA ALA A 138 17.03 6.14 -15.39
C ALA A 138 17.50 4.79 -15.96
N LEU A 139 17.36 3.69 -15.20
CA LEU A 139 17.70 2.34 -15.68
C LEU A 139 16.78 1.88 -16.82
N ALA A 140 15.56 2.40 -16.89
CA ALA A 140 14.58 2.09 -17.93
C ALA A 140 14.56 3.14 -19.06
N GLY A 141 15.66 3.88 -19.25
CA GLY A 141 15.74 4.94 -20.27
C GLY A 141 14.93 6.20 -19.94
N GLY A 142 14.51 6.38 -18.69
CA GLY A 142 13.75 7.57 -18.25
C GLY A 142 12.29 7.63 -18.72
N GLN A 143 11.77 6.52 -19.26
CA GLN A 143 10.35 6.40 -19.62
C GLN A 143 9.46 6.52 -18.38
N GLU A 144 8.23 7.00 -18.57
CA GLU A 144 7.24 7.08 -17.50
C GLU A 144 6.63 5.71 -17.19
N GLY A 145 6.37 5.47 -15.91
CA GLY A 145 5.74 4.27 -15.40
C GLY A 145 6.67 3.40 -14.57
N GLY A 146 6.10 2.37 -13.94
CA GLY A 146 6.79 1.46 -13.02
C GLY A 146 7.72 0.46 -13.67
N TYR A 147 8.66 0.93 -14.50
CA TYR A 147 9.58 0.11 -15.26
C TYR A 147 11.00 0.12 -14.67
N THR A 148 11.70 -1.00 -14.80
CA THR A 148 13.13 -1.10 -14.53
C THR A 148 13.82 -2.05 -15.51
N ASP A 149 15.15 -1.96 -15.61
CA ASP A 149 15.93 -2.86 -16.45
C ASP A 149 15.92 -4.28 -15.89
N SER A 150 15.36 -5.23 -16.64
CA SER A 150 15.37 -6.64 -16.26
C SER A 150 16.75 -7.21 -15.90
N ARG A 151 17.86 -6.67 -16.43
CA ARG A 151 19.23 -7.09 -16.10
C ARG A 151 19.63 -6.71 -14.67
N SER A 152 19.02 -5.67 -14.08
CA SER A 152 19.20 -5.37 -12.66
C SER A 152 18.47 -6.36 -11.76
N VAL A 153 17.41 -7.02 -12.28
CA VAL A 153 16.52 -7.92 -11.52
C VAL A 153 16.87 -9.41 -11.69
N ARG A 154 17.36 -9.84 -12.87
CA ARG A 154 17.60 -11.27 -13.20
C ARG A 154 18.63 -11.98 -12.31
N GLY A 155 19.47 -11.27 -11.56
CA GLY A 155 20.38 -11.89 -10.59
C GLY A 155 19.71 -12.42 -9.32
N ALA A 156 18.49 -11.98 -8.99
CA ALA A 156 17.80 -12.35 -7.75
C ALA A 156 16.92 -13.62 -7.89
N ALA A 157 16.47 -13.95 -9.11
CA ALA A 157 15.55 -15.06 -9.35
C ALA A 157 16.22 -16.45 -9.29
N ASP A 158 17.54 -16.52 -9.48
CA ASP A 158 18.31 -17.78 -9.47
C ASP A 158 18.65 -18.25 -8.04
N HIS A 159 18.50 -17.39 -7.02
CA HIS A 159 18.76 -17.74 -5.62
C HIS A 159 17.52 -18.21 -4.83
N LEU A 160 16.34 -18.25 -5.45
CA LEU A 160 15.10 -18.75 -4.83
C LEU A 160 14.65 -20.12 -5.38
N ARG A 161 15.52 -20.81 -6.14
CA ARG A 161 15.33 -22.20 -6.61
C ARG A 161 16.44 -23.15 -6.12
N GLY A 162 17.03 -22.86 -4.97
CA GLY A 162 18.01 -23.71 -4.29
C GLY A 162 17.47 -24.18 -2.95
#